data_AF-A0AAV3YWI7-F1
#
_entry.id   AF-A0AAV3YWI7-F1
#
_cell.length_a   1.000
_cell.length_b   1.000
_cell.length_c   1.000
_cell.angle_alpha   90.00
_cell.angle_beta   90.00
_cell.angle_gamma   90.00
#
_symmetry.space_group_name_H-M   'P 1'
#
loop_
_entity.id
_entity.type
_entity.pdbx_description
1 polymer ?
#
loop_
_entity_poly.entity_id
_entity_poly.type
_entity_poly.pdbx_seq_one_letter_code
_entity_poly.pdbx_strand_id
1 'polypeptide(L)'
;MSPPDQAFVYVDNHDTQRNGGVLTYKDGDRYKRAQAFTLAFNYGFTRVMSSYYFDQRDAGPPHNPDLSTKNVTINPDGSCGNGWVCEHRWKPVGNMAKFRTAVASVTEISNWNTDNNVLSFNRGDRGFFAMGKNSFQVQRQTGMLPGQYCDLISDCKIKVDVDRSGNANISPADSKDPFVAIIA
;
A
#
# COMPACT_ATOMS: atom_id res chain seq x y z
N MET A 1 -16.97 11.87 11.15
CA MET A 1 -15.68 11.16 11.24
C MET A 1 -14.90 11.78 12.39
N SER A 2 -14.17 10.99 13.19
CA SER A 2 -13.34 11.53 14.28
C SER A 2 -12.22 12.44 13.74
N PRO A 3 -11.67 13.34 14.57
CA PRO A 3 -10.45 14.06 14.22
C PRO A 3 -9.29 13.12 13.85
N PRO A 4 -8.39 13.48 12.91
CA PRO A 4 -7.31 12.59 12.45
C PRO A 4 -6.36 12.13 13.57
N ASP A 5 -6.08 12.97 14.55
CA ASP A 5 -5.23 12.69 15.72
C ASP A 5 -5.88 11.73 16.74
N GLN A 6 -7.18 11.46 16.57
CA GLN A 6 -7.97 10.56 17.41
C GLN A 6 -8.48 9.33 16.63
N ALA A 7 -8.06 9.17 15.38
CA ALA A 7 -8.52 8.09 14.51
C ALA A 7 -7.46 6.97 14.43
N PHE A 8 -7.86 5.74 14.77
CA PHE A 8 -7.08 4.53 14.50
C PHE A 8 -7.72 3.79 13.31
N VAL A 9 -7.02 3.75 12.18
CA VAL A 9 -7.63 3.38 10.89
C VAL A 9 -7.02 2.12 10.30
N TYR A 10 -7.85 1.35 9.60
CA TYR A 10 -7.50 0.08 8.99
C TYR A 10 -8.51 -0.25 7.89
N VAL A 11 -8.13 -1.08 6.92
CA VAL A 11 -9.08 -1.60 5.91
C VAL A 11 -9.96 -2.70 6.50
N ASP A 12 -9.34 -3.61 7.26
CA ASP A 12 -10.00 -4.70 7.96
C ASP A 12 -9.39 -4.92 9.36
N ASN A 13 -10.07 -5.73 10.16
CA ASN A 13 -9.54 -6.28 11.39
C ASN A 13 -9.87 -7.79 11.47
N HIS A 14 -9.45 -8.44 12.56
CA HIS A 14 -9.68 -9.88 12.73
C HIS A 14 -11.16 -10.28 12.76
N ASP A 15 -12.07 -9.41 13.19
CA ASP A 15 -13.51 -9.70 13.21
C ASP A 15 -14.17 -9.43 11.85
N THR A 16 -13.96 -8.25 11.28
CA THR A 16 -14.65 -7.81 10.05
C THR A 16 -14.19 -8.61 8.84
N GLN A 17 -12.95 -9.10 8.81
CA GLN A 17 -12.48 -9.99 7.74
C GLN A 17 -13.20 -11.35 7.70
N ARG A 18 -13.95 -11.69 8.76
CA ARG A 18 -14.76 -12.92 8.87
C ARG A 18 -16.25 -12.69 8.64
N ASN A 19 -16.74 -11.50 8.99
CA ASN A 19 -18.17 -11.17 8.95
C ASN A 19 -18.61 -10.51 7.63
N GLY A 20 -17.67 -10.20 6.73
CA GLY A 20 -17.94 -9.59 5.43
C GLY A 20 -18.11 -8.07 5.49
N GLY A 21 -18.38 -7.45 4.33
CA GLY A 21 -18.60 -6.00 4.20
C GLY A 21 -17.34 -5.13 4.16
N VAL A 22 -16.15 -5.74 4.20
CA VAL A 22 -14.85 -5.08 4.04
C VAL A 22 -13.98 -5.84 3.03
N LEU A 23 -12.97 -5.16 2.47
CA LEU A 23 -11.94 -5.84 1.69
C LEU A 23 -10.99 -6.57 2.63
N THR A 24 -10.50 -7.73 2.22
CA THR A 24 -9.59 -8.59 2.99
C THR A 24 -8.49 -9.16 2.09
N TYR A 25 -7.55 -9.92 2.63
CA TYR A 25 -6.57 -10.63 1.81
C TYR A 25 -7.19 -11.53 0.72
N LYS A 26 -8.44 -11.99 0.91
CA LYS A 26 -9.18 -12.81 -0.07
C LYS A 26 -9.55 -12.03 -1.34
N ASP A 27 -9.56 -10.69 -1.28
CA ASP A 27 -9.88 -9.81 -2.41
C ASP A 27 -8.67 -9.45 -3.28
N GLY A 28 -7.49 -10.01 -2.97
CA GLY A 28 -6.27 -9.87 -3.77
C GLY A 28 -5.91 -8.41 -4.07
N ASP A 29 -5.83 -8.07 -5.35
CA ASP A 29 -5.37 -6.74 -5.80
C ASP A 29 -6.25 -5.59 -5.34
N ARG A 30 -7.55 -5.83 -5.08
CA ARG A 30 -8.43 -4.79 -4.52
C ARG A 30 -7.99 -4.41 -3.10
N TYR A 31 -7.63 -5.39 -2.29
CA TYR A 31 -7.16 -5.16 -0.92
C TYR A 31 -5.77 -4.51 -0.90
N LYS A 32 -4.86 -4.93 -1.79
CA LYS A 32 -3.56 -4.23 -1.97
C LYS A 32 -3.75 -2.74 -2.26
N ARG A 33 -4.69 -2.39 -3.15
CA ARG A 33 -5.01 -0.99 -3.47
C ARG A 33 -5.54 -0.21 -2.27
N ALA A 34 -6.46 -0.81 -1.52
CA ALA A 34 -7.00 -0.20 -0.31
C ALA A 34 -5.90 0.07 0.72
N GLN A 35 -5.05 -0.93 0.99
CA GLN A 35 -3.91 -0.80 1.91
C GLN A 35 -2.90 0.26 1.44
N ALA A 36 -2.54 0.28 0.16
CA ALA A 36 -1.64 1.27 -0.41
C ALA A 36 -2.18 2.71 -0.25
N PHE A 37 -3.47 2.92 -0.55
CA PHE A 37 -4.10 4.22 -0.35
C PHE A 37 -4.16 4.62 1.13
N THR A 38 -4.55 3.70 2.02
CA THR A 38 -4.57 3.95 3.47
C THR A 38 -3.20 4.39 4.00
N LEU A 39 -2.12 3.79 3.48
CA LEU A 39 -0.75 4.15 3.87
C LEU A 39 -0.28 5.48 3.25
N ALA A 40 -0.63 5.75 1.99
CA ALA A 40 -0.29 6.99 1.29
C ALA A 40 -0.97 8.24 1.88
N PHE A 41 -2.25 8.09 2.24
CA PHE A 41 -3.10 9.19 2.67
C PHE A 41 -2.79 9.68 4.09
N ASN A 42 -3.11 10.94 4.38
CA ASN A 42 -2.71 11.66 5.60
C ASN A 42 -3.76 11.61 6.74
N TYR A 43 -4.54 10.53 6.87
CA TYR A 43 -5.60 10.44 7.86
C TYR A 43 -5.37 9.31 8.88
N GLY A 44 -5.45 9.63 10.17
CA GLY A 44 -5.39 8.66 11.26
C GLY A 44 -4.03 8.03 11.52
N PHE A 45 -3.95 7.25 12.58
CA PHE A 45 -2.89 6.29 12.83
C PHE A 45 -3.25 4.96 12.16
N THR A 46 -2.46 4.54 11.17
CA THR A 46 -2.80 3.38 10.31
C THR A 46 -2.30 2.07 10.89
N ARG A 47 -3.16 1.05 10.88
CA ARG A 47 -2.81 -0.35 11.14
C ARG A 47 -2.97 -1.18 9.88
N VAL A 48 -1.95 -1.98 9.58
CA VAL A 48 -1.99 -3.04 8.58
C VAL A 48 -2.36 -4.35 9.28
N MET A 49 -3.38 -5.04 8.78
CA MET A 49 -3.70 -6.39 9.24
C MET A 49 -2.66 -7.39 8.69
N SER A 50 -2.35 -8.42 9.47
CA SER A 50 -1.55 -9.55 9.03
C SER A 50 -2.22 -10.83 9.50
N SER A 51 -2.66 -11.64 8.56
CA SER A 51 -3.63 -12.70 8.76
C SER A 51 -3.02 -14.09 8.58
N TYR A 52 -3.86 -15.09 8.80
CA TYR A 52 -3.68 -16.47 8.37
C TYR A 52 -4.86 -16.87 7.46
N TYR A 53 -4.65 -17.89 6.62
CA TYR A 53 -5.68 -18.41 5.74
C TYR A 53 -6.74 -19.17 6.54
N PHE A 54 -8.02 -18.91 6.26
CA PHE A 54 -9.14 -19.64 6.84
C PHE A 54 -10.30 -19.74 5.85
N ASP A 55 -11.01 -20.87 5.88
CA ASP A 55 -12.23 -21.10 5.08
C ASP A 55 -13.52 -20.95 5.88
N GLN A 56 -13.44 -21.15 7.20
CA GLN A 56 -14.57 -21.06 8.12
C GLN A 56 -14.42 -19.86 9.05
N ARG A 57 -15.55 -19.25 9.41
CA ARG A 57 -15.61 -18.07 10.28
C ARG A 57 -14.85 -18.28 11.59
N ASP A 58 -15.07 -19.42 12.23
CA ASP A 58 -14.57 -19.71 13.58
C ASP A 58 -13.25 -20.51 13.57
N ALA A 59 -12.58 -20.60 12.42
CA ALA A 59 -11.30 -21.29 12.31
C ALA A 59 -10.19 -20.55 13.07
N GLY A 60 -9.49 -21.31 13.93
CA GLY A 60 -8.28 -20.88 14.62
C GLY A 60 -7.09 -20.70 13.69
N PRO A 61 -5.93 -20.25 14.22
CA PRO A 61 -4.71 -20.11 13.43
C PRO A 61 -4.20 -21.47 12.95
N PRO A 62 -3.27 -21.50 11.97
CA PRO A 62 -2.60 -22.73 11.56
C PRO A 62 -1.94 -23.39 12.78
N HIS A 63 -2.31 -24.63 13.05
CA HIS A 63 -1.85 -25.38 14.23
C HIS A 63 -1.29 -26.76 13.87
N ASN A 64 -0.43 -27.29 14.74
CA ASN A 64 0.08 -28.66 14.73
C ASN A 64 -0.98 -29.63 15.28
N PRO A 65 -0.77 -30.96 15.17
CA PRO A 65 -1.71 -31.96 15.72
C PRO A 65 -1.95 -31.85 17.24
N ASP A 66 -1.02 -31.27 17.98
CA ASP A 66 -1.12 -31.01 19.43
C ASP A 66 -1.81 -29.67 19.77
N LEU A 67 -2.40 -29.00 18.76
CA LEU A 67 -3.05 -27.69 18.85
C LEU A 67 -2.11 -26.50 19.12
N SER A 68 -0.79 -26.69 19.15
CA SER A 68 0.15 -25.57 19.19
C SER A 68 0.14 -24.80 17.85
N THR A 69 0.25 -23.48 17.90
CA THR A 69 0.31 -22.63 16.70
C THR A 69 1.57 -22.93 15.88
N LYS A 70 1.42 -23.09 14.57
CA LYS A 70 2.55 -23.31 13.64
C LYS A 70 3.44 -22.08 13.54
N ASN A 71 4.75 -22.30 13.47
CA ASN A 71 5.72 -21.26 13.17
C ASN A 71 5.44 -20.60 11.81
N VAL A 72 5.72 -19.30 11.72
CA VAL A 72 5.78 -18.59 10.44
C VAL A 72 7.09 -18.95 9.75
N THR A 73 7.02 -19.53 8.54
CA THR A 73 8.20 -19.75 7.69
C THR A 73 8.27 -18.67 6.62
N ILE A 74 9.47 -18.29 6.21
CA ILE A 74 9.68 -17.32 5.13
C ILE A 74 10.17 -18.06 3.90
N ASN A 75 9.43 -17.90 2.80
CA ASN A 75 9.77 -18.48 1.51
C ASN A 75 10.86 -17.64 0.80
N PRO A 76 11.57 -18.19 -0.21
CA PRO A 76 12.61 -17.46 -0.92
C PRO A 76 12.15 -16.15 -1.59
N ASP A 77 10.87 -16.04 -1.94
CA ASP A 77 10.26 -14.83 -2.52
C ASP A 77 9.83 -13.79 -1.46
N GLY A 78 10.09 -14.05 -0.17
CA GLY A 78 9.73 -13.19 0.95
C GLY A 78 8.30 -13.38 1.47
N SER A 79 7.48 -14.22 0.83
CA SER A 79 6.15 -14.59 1.32
C SER A 79 6.23 -15.51 2.54
N CYS A 80 5.11 -15.68 3.24
CA CYS A 80 5.04 -16.60 4.37
C CYS A 80 4.49 -17.97 3.96
N GLY A 81 4.97 -19.02 4.62
CA GLY A 81 4.42 -20.38 4.54
C GLY A 81 3.54 -20.74 5.73
N ASN A 82 3.27 -22.03 5.90
CA ASN A 82 2.52 -22.60 7.04
C ASN A 82 1.11 -22.02 7.27
N GLY A 83 0.45 -21.55 6.22
CA GLY A 83 -0.92 -21.00 6.31
C GLY A 83 -0.98 -19.55 6.76
N TRP A 84 0.16 -18.86 6.86
CA TRP A 84 0.22 -17.43 7.17
C TRP A 84 0.15 -16.59 5.89
N VAL A 85 -0.68 -15.55 5.89
CA VAL A 85 -0.88 -14.68 4.71
C VAL A 85 0.22 -13.64 4.61
N CYS A 86 0.56 -13.02 5.74
CA CYS A 86 1.60 -11.98 5.85
C CYS A 86 1.43 -10.81 4.88
N GLU A 87 0.26 -10.17 4.87
CA GLU A 87 -0.04 -8.99 4.04
C GLU A 87 0.98 -7.86 4.24
N HIS A 88 1.54 -7.74 5.46
CA HIS A 88 2.61 -6.79 5.79
C HIS A 88 3.92 -7.02 5.01
N ARG A 89 4.11 -8.21 4.41
CA ARG A 89 5.26 -8.56 3.56
C ARG A 89 4.97 -8.42 2.07
N TRP A 90 3.70 -8.21 1.70
CA TRP A 90 3.37 -7.98 0.29
C TRP A 90 4.07 -6.71 -0.17
N LYS A 91 4.77 -6.79 -1.29
CA LYS A 91 5.67 -5.73 -1.75
C LYS A 91 5.03 -4.34 -1.77
N PRO A 92 3.83 -4.12 -2.32
CA PRO A 92 3.18 -2.81 -2.25
C PRO A 92 2.89 -2.34 -0.82
N VAL A 93 2.46 -3.23 0.07
CA VAL A 93 2.10 -2.87 1.46
C VAL A 93 3.34 -2.51 2.27
N GLY A 94 4.37 -3.35 2.24
CA GLY A 94 5.62 -3.11 2.95
C GLY A 94 6.34 -1.84 2.47
N ASN A 95 6.37 -1.61 1.15
CA ASN A 95 7.00 -0.40 0.61
C ASN A 95 6.17 0.86 0.86
N MET A 96 4.84 0.76 0.91
CA MET A 96 4.00 1.90 1.31
C MET A 96 4.09 2.23 2.81
N ALA A 97 4.47 1.29 3.67
CA ALA A 97 4.82 1.61 5.06
C ALA A 97 6.10 2.48 5.13
N LYS A 98 7.09 2.23 4.26
CA LYS A 98 8.26 3.10 4.10
C LYS A 98 7.86 4.48 3.58
N PHE A 99 7.02 4.53 2.54
CA PHE A 99 6.47 5.79 2.01
C PHE A 99 5.83 6.62 3.12
N ARG A 100 4.90 6.01 3.89
CA ARG A 100 4.20 6.68 5.00
C ARG A 100 5.15 7.29 6.02
N THR A 101 6.22 6.55 6.35
CA THR A 101 7.25 7.01 7.30
C THR A 101 8.02 8.20 6.73
N ALA A 102 8.43 8.14 5.46
CA ALA A 102 9.18 9.20 4.80
C ALA A 102 8.41 10.53 4.71
N VAL A 103 7.08 10.47 4.55
CA VAL A 103 6.21 11.65 4.42
C VAL A 103 5.50 12.03 5.73
N ALA A 104 5.89 11.44 6.86
CA ALA A 104 5.17 11.59 8.14
C ALA A 104 5.09 13.03 8.64
N SER A 105 6.08 13.87 8.34
CA SER A 105 6.11 15.29 8.74
C SER A 105 5.18 16.19 7.91
N VAL A 106 4.61 15.69 6.81
CA VAL A 106 3.83 16.50 5.88
C VAL A 106 2.34 16.29 6.12
N THR A 107 1.64 17.32 6.57
CA THR A 107 0.20 17.24 6.86
C THR A 107 -0.66 17.56 5.64
N GLU A 108 -0.11 18.17 4.60
CA GLU A 108 -0.85 18.54 3.39
C GLU A 108 -0.94 17.40 2.35
N ILE A 109 -2.03 17.43 1.59
CA ILE A 109 -2.24 16.67 0.35
C ILE A 109 -2.40 17.70 -0.75
N SER A 110 -1.63 17.56 -1.83
CA SER A 110 -1.65 18.47 -2.97
C SER A 110 -1.79 17.70 -4.29
N ASN A 111 -2.07 18.43 -5.37
CA ASN A 111 -2.21 17.91 -6.74
C ASN A 111 -3.11 16.66 -6.85
N TRP A 112 -4.21 16.64 -6.09
CA TRP A 112 -5.20 15.57 -6.16
C TRP A 112 -5.80 15.48 -7.56
N ASN A 113 -5.72 14.32 -8.19
CA ASN A 113 -6.23 14.08 -9.54
C ASN A 113 -6.78 12.66 -9.67
N THR A 114 -7.86 12.48 -10.43
CA THR A 114 -8.50 11.18 -10.71
C THR A 114 -8.76 10.92 -12.19
N ASP A 115 -8.18 11.73 -13.08
CA ASP A 115 -8.40 11.66 -14.51
C ASP A 115 -7.76 10.39 -15.11
N ASN A 116 -8.29 9.93 -16.24
CA ASN A 116 -7.82 8.72 -16.95
C ASN A 116 -7.87 7.43 -16.10
N ASN A 117 -8.75 7.37 -15.09
CA ASN A 117 -8.86 6.26 -14.14
C ASN A 117 -7.58 6.05 -13.30
N VAL A 118 -6.81 7.11 -13.08
CA VAL A 118 -5.61 7.12 -12.24
C VAL A 118 -5.81 8.11 -11.11
N LEU A 119 -5.85 7.61 -9.87
CA LEU A 119 -5.76 8.45 -8.69
C LEU A 119 -4.30 8.83 -8.46
N SER A 120 -4.02 10.12 -8.24
CA SER A 120 -2.71 10.58 -7.82
C SER A 120 -2.78 11.79 -6.90
N PHE A 121 -1.79 11.92 -6.02
CA PHE A 121 -1.59 13.10 -5.18
C PHE A 121 -0.16 13.10 -4.63
N ASN A 122 0.29 14.25 -4.11
CA ASN A 122 1.55 14.35 -3.37
C ASN A 122 1.34 14.78 -1.91
N ARG A 123 2.34 14.43 -1.09
CA ARG A 123 2.50 14.82 0.29
C ARG A 123 3.57 15.89 0.36
N GLY A 124 3.16 17.14 0.06
CA GLY A 124 4.08 18.26 -0.12
C GLY A 124 5.17 17.92 -1.13
N ASP A 125 6.39 18.35 -0.89
CA ASP A 125 7.55 18.04 -1.74
C ASP A 125 8.23 16.70 -1.41
N ARG A 126 7.72 15.95 -0.42
CA ARG A 126 8.38 14.77 0.15
C ARG A 126 8.02 13.45 -0.51
N GLY A 127 6.87 13.36 -1.16
CA GLY A 127 6.50 12.13 -1.85
C GLY A 127 5.26 12.26 -2.70
N PHE A 128 5.21 11.43 -3.75
CA PHE A 128 4.12 11.36 -4.71
C PHE A 128 3.62 9.93 -4.81
N PHE A 129 2.30 9.76 -4.88
CA PHE A 129 1.63 8.47 -5.00
C PHE A 129 0.65 8.51 -6.18
N ALA A 130 0.64 7.44 -6.98
CA ALA A 130 -0.35 7.21 -8.01
C ALA A 130 -0.79 5.74 -8.03
N MET A 131 -2.07 5.49 -8.31
CA MET A 131 -2.62 4.16 -8.50
C MET A 131 -3.72 4.13 -9.56
N GLY A 132 -3.77 3.04 -10.32
CA GLY A 132 -4.79 2.78 -11.34
C GLY A 132 -5.53 1.47 -11.10
N LYS A 133 -6.63 1.26 -11.83
CA LYS A 133 -7.29 -0.07 -11.89
C LYS A 133 -6.47 -1.06 -12.72
N ASN A 134 -5.85 -0.57 -13.79
CA ASN A 134 -4.98 -1.30 -14.71
C ASN A 134 -3.66 -0.52 -14.83
N SER A 135 -2.68 -1.07 -15.55
CA SER A 135 -1.49 -0.30 -15.95
C SER A 135 -1.89 0.99 -16.69
N PHE A 136 -1.11 2.03 -16.52
CA PHE A 136 -1.40 3.38 -17.00
C PHE A 136 -0.11 4.12 -17.34
N GLN A 137 -0.23 5.16 -18.17
CA GLN A 137 0.83 6.12 -18.43
C GLN A 137 0.23 7.52 -18.49
N VAL A 138 0.64 8.39 -17.57
CA VAL A 138 0.08 9.75 -17.45
C VAL A 138 1.17 10.74 -17.09
N GLN A 139 1.04 11.98 -17.55
CA GLN A 139 1.84 13.10 -17.03
C GLN A 139 1.15 13.66 -15.78
N ARG A 140 1.92 13.91 -14.71
CA ARG A 140 1.42 14.48 -13.45
C ARG A 140 2.37 15.51 -12.88
N GLN A 141 1.78 16.57 -12.31
CA GLN A 141 2.47 17.47 -11.40
C GLN A 141 2.69 16.74 -10.08
N THR A 142 3.96 16.56 -9.71
CA THR A 142 4.34 15.79 -8.51
C THR A 142 4.53 16.66 -7.28
N GLY A 143 4.73 17.97 -7.44
CA GLY A 143 5.11 18.88 -6.36
C GLY A 143 6.51 18.63 -5.79
N MET A 144 7.26 17.66 -6.33
CA MET A 144 8.63 17.34 -5.92
C MET A 144 9.63 18.21 -6.67
N LEU A 145 10.84 18.34 -6.12
CA LEU A 145 11.93 19.06 -6.77
C LEU A 145 12.41 18.33 -8.03
N PRO A 146 13.07 19.04 -8.97
CA PRO A 146 13.61 18.41 -10.16
C PRO A 146 14.69 17.40 -9.79
N GLY A 147 14.59 16.18 -10.32
CA GLY A 147 15.48 15.09 -9.93
C GLY A 147 15.00 13.74 -10.42
N GLN A 148 15.79 12.72 -10.10
CA GLN A 148 15.49 11.34 -10.45
C GLN A 148 15.20 10.55 -9.18
N TYR A 149 13.98 10.02 -9.07
CA TYR A 149 13.49 9.35 -7.88
C TYR A 149 13.27 7.86 -8.14
N CYS A 150 13.65 7.02 -7.18
CA CYS A 150 13.38 5.59 -7.23
C CYS A 150 11.88 5.32 -7.00
N ASP A 151 11.25 4.53 -7.87
CA ASP A 151 9.94 3.98 -7.55
C ASP A 151 10.05 2.93 -6.44
N LEU A 152 9.43 3.22 -5.30
CA LEU A 152 9.40 2.34 -4.14
C LEU A 152 8.63 1.06 -4.43
N ILE A 153 7.59 1.08 -5.27
CA ILE A 153 6.75 -0.11 -5.51
C ILE A 153 7.55 -1.18 -6.24
N SER A 154 8.48 -0.81 -7.11
CA SER A 154 9.32 -1.74 -7.85
C SER A 154 10.66 -2.07 -7.19
N ASP A 155 10.98 -1.47 -6.05
CA ASP A 155 12.33 -1.45 -5.43
C ASP A 155 13.40 -0.81 -6.35
N CYS A 156 13.10 0.38 -6.90
CA CYS A 156 13.98 1.15 -7.79
C CYS A 156 14.37 0.45 -9.10
N LYS A 157 13.59 -0.56 -9.56
CA LYS A 157 13.78 -1.13 -10.91
C LYS A 157 13.48 -0.09 -12.00
N ILE A 158 12.56 0.83 -11.72
CA ILE A 158 12.33 2.03 -12.52
C ILE A 158 12.64 3.28 -11.70
N LYS A 159 12.97 4.34 -12.42
CA LYS A 159 13.15 5.67 -11.86
C LYS A 159 12.21 6.65 -12.56
N VAL A 160 11.75 7.64 -11.81
CA VAL A 160 10.86 8.70 -12.28
C VAL A 160 11.67 9.99 -12.34
N ASP A 161 11.78 10.56 -13.53
CA ASP A 161 12.42 11.86 -13.74
C ASP A 161 11.37 12.96 -13.59
N VAL A 162 11.60 13.86 -12.62
CA VAL A 162 10.81 15.06 -12.36
C VAL A 162 11.50 16.24 -13.01
N ASP A 163 10.77 16.93 -13.90
CA ASP A 163 11.30 18.08 -14.64
C ASP A 163 11.40 19.36 -13.79
N ARG A 164 11.94 20.43 -14.38
CA ARG A 164 12.10 21.73 -13.71
C ARG A 164 10.79 22.39 -13.27
N SER A 165 9.68 21.95 -13.82
CA SER A 165 8.33 22.42 -13.49
C SER A 165 7.62 21.49 -12.50
N GLY A 166 8.27 20.44 -12.00
CA GLY A 166 7.70 19.46 -11.07
C GLY A 166 6.85 18.37 -11.74
N ASN A 167 6.78 18.35 -13.08
CA ASN A 167 6.00 17.34 -13.79
C ASN A 167 6.84 16.07 -14.04
N ALA A 168 6.18 14.93 -14.08
CA ALA A 168 6.78 13.65 -14.41
C ALA A 168 5.85 12.75 -15.23
N ASN A 169 6.44 11.88 -16.04
CA ASN A 169 5.73 10.77 -16.68
C ASN A 169 5.64 9.61 -15.69
N ILE A 170 4.42 9.26 -15.30
CA ILE A 170 4.14 8.24 -14.29
C ILE A 170 3.61 6.99 -14.99
N SER A 171 4.29 5.87 -14.76
CA SER A 171 3.92 4.54 -15.27
C SER A 171 4.37 3.46 -14.27
N PRO A 172 3.49 2.52 -13.87
CA PRO A 172 3.88 1.40 -13.00
C PRO A 172 4.90 0.47 -13.66
N ALA A 173 5.82 -0.08 -12.87
CA ALA A 173 6.80 -1.07 -13.34
C ALA A 173 6.19 -2.45 -13.61
N ASP A 174 5.12 -2.80 -12.89
CA ASP A 174 4.42 -4.08 -12.98
C ASP A 174 2.93 -3.83 -13.24
N SER A 175 2.38 -4.47 -14.26
CA SER A 175 0.96 -4.34 -14.59
C SER A 175 0.04 -4.99 -13.55
N LYS A 176 0.54 -5.94 -12.75
CA LYS A 176 -0.19 -6.58 -11.65
C LYS A 176 -0.29 -5.70 -10.41
N ASP A 177 0.67 -4.81 -10.23
CA ASP A 177 0.72 -3.84 -9.14
C ASP A 177 0.74 -2.43 -9.76
N PRO A 178 -0.40 -1.93 -10.28
CA PRO A 178 -0.50 -0.66 -11.00
C PRO A 178 -0.42 0.54 -10.05
N PHE A 179 0.75 0.72 -9.44
CA PHE A 179 1.09 1.74 -8.46
C PHE A 179 2.43 2.37 -8.81
N VAL A 180 2.58 3.64 -8.45
CA VAL A 180 3.88 4.31 -8.40
C VAL A 180 3.93 5.08 -7.09
N ALA A 181 5.04 4.96 -6.37
CA ALA A 181 5.28 5.75 -5.17
C ALA A 181 6.74 6.18 -5.15
N ILE A 182 6.98 7.49 -5.12
CA ILE A 182 8.32 8.06 -5.04
C ILE A 182 8.42 8.96 -3.81
N ILE A 183 9.60 8.98 -3.20
CA ILE A 183 9.93 9.81 -2.02
C ILE A 183 11.20 10.58 -2.29
N ALA A 184 11.31 11.77 -1.68
CA ALA A 184 12.49 12.62 -1.76
C ALA A 184 13.64 12.16 -0.86
#